data_AF-A0A5B8JGW0-F1
#
_entry.id   AF-A0A5B8JGW0-F1
#
_cell.length_a   1.000
_cell.length_b   1.000
_cell.length_c   1.000
_cell.angle_alpha   90.00
_cell.angle_beta   90.00
_cell.angle_gamma   90.00
#
_symmetry.space_group_name_H-M   'P 1'
#
loop_
_entity.id
_entity.type
_entity.pdbx_description
1 polymer ?
#
loop_
_entity_poly.entity_id
_entity_poly.type
_entity_poly.pdbx_seq_one_letter_code
_entity_poly.pdbx_strand_id
1 'polypeptide(L)'
;MTQSTTTRAGRFHQGRLADGRPQALDAWRVTTADADVAARVAGLLGGEPQPNEGGGGGFAYEVLTSRESVRVLLDGPDAVAAHMVLRGSKGIVHECDGVEFLSPEEKKGQPCGCPPLLADRKVAARDGRGPTPSVDITFQIAAAPKLGTFHFMTGSWMMAAQLSELTDALERVGGPAVCDLTMELVVYTTKSGRGVCYRKPVVTVLGSPDNVAPEPPPSATPAPTPVPSAHRHGTRPAPEPEPTTPSAPDSSRLVSVDAILLRRAAQVLGTGDHQETVIAALSEIVAGPRQAAELARLRDQVGRIAAIAEQALRGRNSSLT
;
A
#
# COMPACT_ATOMS: atom_id res chain seq x y z
N MET A 1 20.18 -21.32 -4.70
CA MET A 1 18.75 -21.24 -5.02
C MET A 1 18.62 -20.73 -6.44
N THR A 2 18.28 -21.62 -7.38
CA THR A 2 17.93 -21.25 -8.75
C THR A 2 16.63 -20.44 -8.70
N GLN A 3 16.71 -19.15 -9.03
CA GLN A 3 15.51 -18.36 -9.31
C GLN A 3 14.89 -18.96 -10.57
N SER A 4 13.86 -19.80 -10.38
CA SER A 4 12.96 -20.15 -11.47
C SER A 4 12.30 -18.86 -11.92
N THR A 5 12.78 -18.27 -13.01
CA THR A 5 12.16 -17.11 -13.63
C THR A 5 10.85 -17.55 -14.27
N THR A 6 9.79 -17.62 -13.47
CA THR A 6 8.43 -17.73 -13.97
C THR A 6 8.21 -16.53 -14.89
N THR A 7 8.02 -16.78 -16.19
CA THR A 7 7.75 -15.72 -17.17
C THR A 7 6.53 -14.92 -16.71
N ARG A 8 6.72 -13.63 -16.43
CA ARG A 8 5.67 -12.74 -15.93
C ARG A 8 4.80 -12.26 -17.09
N ALA A 9 3.48 -12.24 -16.90
CA ALA A 9 2.52 -11.74 -17.88
C ALA A 9 2.61 -10.22 -18.07
N GLY A 10 2.98 -9.48 -17.02
CA GLY A 10 3.16 -8.04 -17.10
C GLY A 10 3.52 -7.41 -15.77
N ARG A 11 3.58 -6.08 -15.76
CA ARG A 11 3.89 -5.27 -14.57
C ARG A 11 2.89 -4.12 -14.43
N PHE A 12 2.42 -3.91 -13.21
CA PHE A 12 1.61 -2.76 -12.82
C PHE A 12 2.50 -1.63 -12.31
N HIS A 13 2.11 -0.40 -12.60
CA HIS A 13 2.82 0.83 -12.24
C HIS A 13 1.82 1.91 -11.79
N GLN A 14 2.24 2.77 -10.87
CA GLN A 14 1.45 3.91 -10.37
C GLN A 14 1.79 5.23 -11.07
N GLY A 15 2.77 5.20 -11.97
CA GLY A 15 3.30 6.38 -12.62
C GLY A 15 3.98 6.01 -13.92
N ARG A 16 4.32 7.04 -14.69
CA ARG A 16 5.12 6.92 -15.92
C ARG A 16 6.09 8.09 -16.04
N LEU A 17 7.04 7.97 -16.95
CA LEU A 17 7.78 9.12 -17.46
C LEU A 17 7.06 9.61 -18.71
N ALA A 18 6.62 10.86 -18.70
CA ALA A 18 6.08 11.55 -19.87
C ALA A 18 6.97 12.76 -20.14
N ASP A 19 7.53 12.87 -21.35
CA ASP A 19 8.46 13.94 -21.74
C ASP A 19 9.64 14.12 -20.77
N GLY A 20 10.19 13.00 -20.28
CA GLY A 20 11.28 12.99 -19.29
C GLY A 20 10.88 13.44 -17.89
N ARG A 21 9.60 13.69 -17.63
CA ARG A 21 9.08 14.11 -16.33
C ARG A 21 8.27 12.99 -15.68
N PRO A 22 8.47 12.72 -14.38
CA PRO A 22 7.59 11.82 -13.64
C PRO A 22 6.16 12.35 -13.63
N GLN A 23 5.23 11.51 -14.09
CA GLN A 23 3.80 11.74 -14.05
C GLN A 23 3.16 10.71 -13.12
N ALA A 24 2.48 11.20 -12.08
CA ALA A 24 1.59 10.38 -11.28
C ALA A 24 0.32 10.08 -12.07
N LEU A 25 -0.15 8.84 -12.00
CA LEU A 25 -1.37 8.41 -12.66
C LEU A 25 -2.52 8.34 -11.66
N ASP A 26 -3.73 8.49 -12.14
CA ASP A 26 -4.97 8.32 -11.39
C ASP A 26 -5.49 6.87 -11.42
N ALA A 27 -5.11 6.13 -12.46
CA ALA A 27 -5.38 4.71 -12.64
C ALA A 27 -4.09 3.90 -12.88
N TRP A 28 -4.23 2.58 -12.98
CA TRP A 28 -3.11 1.69 -13.19
C TRP A 28 -2.52 1.82 -14.60
N ARG A 29 -1.19 1.81 -14.68
CA ARG A 29 -0.47 1.53 -15.92
C ARG A 29 0.00 0.08 -15.90
N VAL A 30 -0.29 -0.67 -16.96
CA VAL A 30 0.16 -2.06 -17.10
C VAL A 30 1.08 -2.15 -18.32
N THR A 31 2.27 -2.73 -18.15
CA THR A 31 3.20 -3.01 -19.25
C THR A 31 3.38 -4.51 -19.47
N THR A 32 3.39 -4.94 -20.73
CA THR A 32 3.58 -6.35 -21.10
C THR A 32 4.32 -6.46 -22.43
N ALA A 33 4.92 -7.63 -22.70
CA ALA A 33 5.56 -7.97 -23.97
C ALA A 33 4.56 -8.61 -24.94
N ASP A 34 3.39 -9.02 -24.46
CA ASP A 34 2.41 -9.81 -25.18
C ASP A 34 1.18 -8.95 -25.53
N ALA A 35 0.87 -8.87 -26.83
CA ALA A 35 -0.26 -8.10 -27.36
C ALA A 35 -1.61 -8.63 -26.87
N ASP A 36 -1.74 -9.95 -26.73
CA ASP A 36 -2.97 -10.59 -26.25
C ASP A 36 -3.16 -10.26 -24.77
N VAL A 37 -2.09 -10.28 -23.98
CA VAL A 37 -2.15 -9.84 -22.58
C VAL A 37 -2.60 -8.38 -22.49
N ALA A 38 -2.04 -7.50 -23.31
CA ALA A 38 -2.42 -6.08 -23.33
C ALA A 38 -3.91 -5.90 -23.68
N ALA A 39 -4.39 -6.58 -24.72
CA ALA A 39 -5.79 -6.52 -25.13
C ALA A 39 -6.75 -7.05 -24.05
N ARG A 40 -6.39 -8.14 -23.35
CA ARG A 40 -7.22 -8.69 -22.27
C ARG A 40 -7.22 -7.79 -21.03
N VAL A 41 -6.08 -7.19 -20.69
CA VAL A 41 -6.01 -6.20 -19.60
C VAL A 41 -6.91 -4.99 -19.92
N ALA A 42 -6.84 -4.46 -21.15
CA ALA A 42 -7.69 -3.36 -21.59
C ALA A 42 -9.17 -3.72 -21.53
N GLY A 43 -9.56 -4.93 -21.98
CA GLY A 43 -10.94 -5.39 -21.89
C GLY A 43 -11.47 -5.56 -20.46
N LEU A 44 -10.60 -5.91 -19.50
CA LEU A 44 -10.98 -6.10 -18.09
C LEU A 44 -10.99 -4.79 -17.29
N LEU A 45 -9.99 -3.94 -17.51
CA LEU A 45 -9.72 -2.77 -16.67
C LEU A 45 -9.99 -1.43 -17.39
N GLY A 46 -10.46 -1.47 -18.63
CA GLY A 46 -10.60 -0.31 -19.51
C GLY A 46 -9.25 0.17 -20.06
N GLY A 47 -9.31 1.21 -20.88
CA GLY A 47 -8.13 1.76 -21.57
C GLY A 47 -7.91 1.16 -22.96
N GLU A 48 -6.81 1.56 -23.59
CA GLU A 48 -6.42 1.09 -24.92
C GLU A 48 -4.94 0.64 -24.90
N PRO A 49 -4.61 -0.51 -25.52
CA PRO A 49 -3.22 -0.91 -25.73
C PRO A 49 -2.50 0.06 -26.67
N GLN A 50 -1.31 0.50 -26.27
CA GLN A 50 -0.44 1.35 -27.07
C GLN A 50 1.02 0.88 -27.00
N PRO A 51 1.88 1.25 -27.96
CA PRO A 51 3.31 1.02 -27.87
C PRO A 51 3.90 1.67 -26.61
N ASN A 52 4.78 0.95 -25.92
CA ASN A 52 5.48 1.46 -24.74
C ASN A 52 6.74 2.25 -25.16
N GLU A 53 6.57 3.53 -25.47
CA GLU A 53 7.64 4.41 -26.01
C GLU A 53 8.79 4.69 -25.02
N GLY A 54 8.58 4.46 -23.72
CA GLY A 54 9.56 4.72 -22.64
C GLY A 54 10.25 3.48 -22.06
N GLY A 55 10.05 2.29 -22.64
CA GLY A 55 10.37 1.02 -21.98
C GLY A 55 11.73 0.41 -22.32
N GLY A 56 12.75 0.66 -21.51
CA GLY A 56 13.85 -0.31 -21.37
C GLY A 56 13.33 -1.58 -20.68
N GLY A 57 13.61 -2.77 -21.24
CA GLY A 57 13.33 -4.06 -20.58
C GLY A 57 12.36 -5.02 -21.28
N GLY A 58 12.11 -4.90 -22.59
CA GLY A 58 11.42 -5.94 -23.38
C GLY A 58 9.89 -5.96 -23.31
N PHE A 59 9.24 -5.01 -22.61
CA PHE A 59 7.79 -4.84 -22.61
C PHE A 59 7.35 -3.90 -23.72
N ALA A 60 6.82 -4.45 -24.82
CA ALA A 60 6.45 -3.72 -26.03
C ALA A 60 5.15 -2.91 -25.92
N TYR A 61 4.23 -3.31 -25.02
CA TYR A 61 2.90 -2.72 -24.91
C TYR A 61 2.67 -2.09 -23.53
N GLU A 62 1.89 -1.02 -23.53
CA GLU A 62 1.38 -0.32 -22.36
C GLU A 62 -0.15 -0.19 -22.45
N VAL A 63 -0.83 -0.37 -21.33
CA VAL A 63 -2.25 -0.08 -21.15
C VAL A 63 -2.40 0.88 -19.99
N LEU A 64 -2.97 2.06 -20.25
CA LEU A 64 -3.43 2.97 -19.21
C LEU A 64 -4.88 2.61 -18.91
N THR A 65 -5.12 1.99 -17.75
CA THR A 65 -6.46 1.52 -17.41
C THR A 65 -7.37 2.70 -17.04
N SER A 66 -8.68 2.47 -17.01
CA SER A 66 -9.65 3.45 -16.49
C SER A 66 -10.02 3.20 -15.03
N ARG A 67 -9.37 2.22 -14.38
CA ARG A 67 -9.68 1.76 -13.03
C ARG A 67 -8.52 1.98 -12.08
N GLU A 68 -8.81 2.59 -10.95
CA GLU A 68 -7.87 2.76 -9.83
C GLU A 68 -7.76 1.50 -8.95
N SER A 69 -8.69 0.55 -9.08
CA SER A 69 -8.70 -0.71 -8.33
C SER A 69 -8.76 -1.91 -9.28
N VAL A 70 -8.07 -2.98 -8.89
CA VAL A 70 -8.10 -4.28 -9.57
C VAL A 70 -8.24 -5.38 -8.53
N ARG A 71 -9.19 -6.30 -8.76
CA ARG A 71 -9.29 -7.50 -7.94
C ARG A 71 -8.25 -8.52 -8.37
N VAL A 72 -7.48 -8.99 -7.40
CA VAL A 72 -6.32 -9.85 -7.62
C VAL A 72 -6.38 -11.10 -6.73
N LEU A 73 -5.65 -12.13 -7.15
CA LEU A 73 -5.37 -13.32 -6.36
C LEU A 73 -3.92 -13.26 -5.89
N LEU A 74 -3.73 -13.26 -4.57
CA LEU A 74 -2.44 -13.42 -3.92
C LEU A 74 -2.31 -14.85 -3.41
N ASP A 75 -1.20 -15.51 -3.75
CA ASP A 75 -0.94 -16.89 -3.33
C ASP A 75 -0.32 -16.92 -1.92
N GLY A 76 -1.13 -16.53 -0.93
CA GLY A 76 -0.70 -16.46 0.47
C GLY A 76 0.31 -15.35 0.76
N PRO A 77 0.96 -15.39 1.94
CA PRO A 77 1.90 -14.34 2.38
C PRO A 77 3.15 -14.24 1.51
N ASP A 78 3.61 -15.35 0.89
CA ASP A 78 4.79 -15.37 0.03
C ASP A 78 4.62 -14.56 -1.27
N ALA A 79 3.38 -14.21 -1.62
CA ALA A 79 3.07 -13.31 -2.72
C ALA A 79 3.52 -11.85 -2.47
N VAL A 80 3.88 -11.52 -1.23
CA VAL A 80 4.35 -10.20 -0.80
C VAL A 80 5.74 -10.31 -0.20
N ALA A 81 6.74 -9.77 -0.89
CA ALA A 81 8.10 -9.67 -0.36
C ALA A 81 8.44 -8.22 -0.04
N ALA A 82 9.10 -8.00 1.09
CA ALA A 82 9.52 -6.67 1.51
C ALA A 82 10.97 -6.67 1.97
N HIS A 83 11.71 -5.69 1.50
CA HIS A 83 13.10 -5.45 1.86
C HIS A 83 13.38 -3.95 1.77
N MET A 84 14.54 -3.53 2.25
CA MET A 84 15.00 -2.15 2.24
C MET A 84 16.22 -2.06 1.32
N VAL A 85 16.23 -1.11 0.38
CA VAL A 85 17.30 -0.96 -0.61
C VAL A 85 17.87 0.46 -0.61
N LEU A 86 19.20 0.58 -0.58
CA LEU A 86 19.94 1.78 -0.94
C LEU A 86 20.72 1.48 -2.23
N ARG A 87 20.48 2.29 -3.27
CA ARG A 87 21.22 2.23 -4.53
C ARG A 87 22.17 3.43 -4.63
N GLY A 88 23.42 3.15 -4.95
CA GLY A 88 24.42 4.14 -5.33
C GLY A 88 24.65 4.15 -6.83
N SER A 89 25.62 4.95 -7.28
CA SER A 89 25.97 5.06 -8.71
C SER A 89 26.49 3.76 -9.33
N LYS A 90 27.04 2.85 -8.52
CA LYS A 90 27.60 1.55 -8.95
C LYS A 90 26.67 0.36 -8.73
N GLY A 91 25.43 0.57 -8.27
CA GLY A 91 24.47 -0.50 -7.99
C GLY A 91 23.96 -0.50 -6.55
N ILE A 92 23.57 -1.68 -6.06
CA ILE A 92 23.04 -1.84 -4.69
C ILE A 92 24.19 -1.67 -3.69
N VAL A 93 24.03 -0.73 -2.76
CA VAL A 93 24.99 -0.44 -1.68
C VAL A 93 24.56 -1.11 -0.37
N HIS A 94 23.24 -1.26 -0.19
CA HIS A 94 22.64 -1.86 0.99
C HIS A 94 21.33 -2.51 0.59
N GLU A 95 21.15 -3.79 0.87
CA GLU A 95 19.86 -4.46 0.86
C GLU A 95 19.70 -5.22 2.17
N CYS A 96 18.58 -5.05 2.87
CA CYS A 96 18.32 -5.73 4.14
C CYS A 96 16.83 -6.03 4.33
N ASP A 97 16.51 -6.95 5.23
CA ASP A 97 15.15 -7.18 5.74
C ASP A 97 14.79 -6.23 6.92
N GLY A 98 15.71 -5.33 7.25
CA GLY A 98 15.62 -4.44 8.41
C GLY A 98 16.27 -5.00 9.68
N VAL A 99 16.84 -6.20 9.63
CA VAL A 99 17.63 -6.81 10.71
C VAL A 99 19.03 -7.14 10.16
N GLU A 100 19.10 -7.88 9.07
CA GLU A 100 20.34 -8.38 8.47
C GLU A 100 20.48 -7.96 7.00
N PHE A 101 21.71 -7.86 6.53
CA PHE A 101 21.99 -7.67 5.11
C PHE A 101 21.53 -8.88 4.30
N LEU A 102 20.81 -8.63 3.21
CA LEU A 102 20.48 -9.58 2.15
C LEU A 102 21.49 -9.48 0.99
N SER A 103 21.98 -8.26 0.73
CA SER A 103 23.06 -7.98 -0.20
C SER A 103 23.80 -6.69 0.21
N PRO A 104 25.08 -6.50 -0.19
CA PRO A 104 25.89 -7.35 -1.07
C PRO A 104 26.35 -8.66 -0.40
N GLU A 105 26.78 -9.65 -1.19
CA GLU A 105 27.02 -11.02 -0.71
C GLU A 105 28.10 -11.08 0.40
N GLU A 106 29.08 -10.18 0.38
CA GLU A 106 30.15 -10.12 1.40
C GLU A 106 29.63 -9.71 2.80
N LYS A 107 28.45 -9.10 2.86
CA LYS A 107 27.83 -8.64 4.12
C LYS A 107 26.62 -9.48 4.52
N LYS A 108 26.15 -10.38 3.67
CA LYS A 108 24.91 -11.11 3.85
C LYS A 108 24.86 -11.86 5.19
N GLY A 109 23.74 -11.75 5.90
CA GLY A 109 23.55 -12.29 7.24
C GLY A 109 24.21 -11.49 8.37
N GLN A 110 24.96 -10.42 8.07
CA GLN A 110 25.48 -9.52 9.10
C GLN A 110 24.41 -8.50 9.51
N PRO A 111 24.43 -7.98 10.75
CA PRO A 111 23.52 -6.92 11.17
C PRO A 111 23.58 -5.70 10.24
N CYS A 112 22.42 -5.25 9.77
CA CYS A 112 22.36 -4.19 8.76
C CYS A 112 22.66 -2.78 9.30
N GLY A 113 22.51 -2.58 10.62
CA GLY A 113 22.68 -1.28 11.27
C GLY A 113 21.56 -0.28 10.97
N CYS A 114 20.44 -0.71 10.36
CA CYS A 114 19.26 0.14 10.22
C CYS A 114 18.66 0.46 11.59
N PRO A 115 18.15 1.69 11.80
CA PRO A 115 17.39 2.01 13.01
C PRO A 115 16.23 1.02 13.22
N PRO A 116 15.88 0.68 14.47
CA PRO A 116 14.82 -0.29 14.74
C PRO A 116 13.42 0.27 14.37
N LEU A 117 13.21 1.58 14.53
CA LEU A 117 11.93 2.22 14.26
C LEU A 117 11.80 2.64 12.79
N LEU A 118 10.64 2.39 12.19
CA LEU A 118 10.35 2.76 10.80
C LEU A 118 10.44 4.28 10.57
N ALA A 119 10.07 5.08 11.56
CA ALA A 119 10.19 6.54 11.51
C ALA A 119 11.66 6.99 11.36
N ASP A 120 12.57 6.40 12.12
CA ASP A 120 14.01 6.71 12.05
C ASP A 120 14.63 6.23 10.75
N ARG A 121 14.19 5.07 10.24
CA ARG A 121 14.58 4.59 8.90
C ARG A 121 14.18 5.60 7.82
N LYS A 122 12.95 6.14 7.90
CA LYS A 122 12.45 7.14 6.97
C LYS A 122 13.27 8.43 7.00
N VAL A 123 13.69 8.88 8.20
CA VAL A 123 14.59 10.03 8.36
C VAL A 123 15.95 9.75 7.72
N ALA A 124 16.58 8.61 8.04
CA ALA A 124 17.88 8.23 7.48
C ALA A 124 17.84 8.14 5.94
N ALA A 125 16.78 7.55 5.38
CA ALA A 125 16.59 7.44 3.95
C ALA A 125 16.37 8.79 3.26
N ARG A 126 15.55 9.67 3.85
CA ARG A 126 15.35 11.04 3.36
C ARG A 126 16.66 11.82 3.30
N ASP A 127 17.54 11.61 4.27
CA ASP A 127 18.85 12.25 4.34
C ASP A 127 19.89 11.55 3.42
N GLY A 128 19.48 10.56 2.63
CA GLY A 128 20.34 9.80 1.70
C GLY A 128 21.32 8.84 2.40
N ARG A 129 21.16 8.59 3.70
CA ARG A 129 22.05 7.75 4.53
C ARG A 129 21.51 6.35 4.79
N GLY A 130 20.22 6.12 4.53
CA GLY A 130 19.54 4.86 4.81
C GLY A 130 18.84 4.28 3.57
N PRO A 131 18.55 2.98 3.58
CA PRO A 131 17.78 2.35 2.51
C PRO A 131 16.31 2.78 2.54
N THR A 132 15.65 2.73 1.38
CA THR A 132 14.20 2.93 1.22
C THR A 132 13.47 1.60 1.09
N PRO A 133 12.18 1.50 1.46
CA PRO A 133 11.40 0.29 1.24
C PRO A 133 11.37 -0.12 -0.22
N SER A 134 11.26 -1.42 -0.43
CA SER A 134 11.02 -2.09 -1.70
C SER A 134 10.04 -3.22 -1.41
N VAL A 135 8.77 -2.99 -1.73
CA VAL A 135 7.70 -3.96 -1.57
C VAL A 135 7.36 -4.51 -2.94
N ASP A 136 7.43 -5.82 -3.05
CA ASP A 136 7.20 -6.62 -4.25
C ASP A 136 5.91 -7.43 -4.04
N ILE A 137 4.93 -7.24 -4.91
CA ILE A 137 3.65 -7.93 -4.87
C ILE A 137 3.48 -8.69 -6.17
N THR A 138 3.29 -10.00 -6.06
CA THR A 138 3.12 -10.92 -7.18
C THR A 138 1.71 -11.48 -7.14
N PHE A 139 0.96 -11.38 -8.23
CA PHE A 139 -0.48 -11.69 -8.22
C PHE A 139 -1.01 -12.13 -9.58
N GLN A 140 -2.22 -12.68 -9.60
CA GLN A 140 -3.00 -12.88 -10.83
C GLN A 140 -4.23 -11.96 -10.83
N ILE A 141 -4.72 -11.54 -12.00
CA ILE A 141 -5.99 -10.80 -12.07
C ILE A 141 -7.13 -11.78 -11.80
N ALA A 142 -7.97 -11.51 -10.80
CA ALA A 142 -8.97 -12.47 -10.33
C ALA A 142 -10.01 -12.83 -11.40
N ALA A 143 -10.40 -11.88 -12.25
CA ALA A 143 -11.31 -12.12 -13.37
C ALA A 143 -10.70 -12.95 -14.51
N ALA A 144 -9.37 -13.06 -14.59
CA ALA A 144 -8.68 -13.84 -15.61
C ALA A 144 -7.35 -14.43 -15.09
N PRO A 145 -7.36 -15.39 -14.16
CA PRO A 145 -6.14 -15.90 -13.54
C PRO A 145 -5.18 -16.56 -14.54
N LYS A 146 -5.75 -17.15 -15.60
CA LYS A 146 -5.02 -17.79 -16.71
C LYS A 146 -4.22 -16.81 -17.57
N LEU A 147 -4.42 -15.50 -17.41
CA LEU A 147 -3.61 -14.49 -18.10
C LEU A 147 -2.16 -14.50 -17.61
N GLY A 148 -1.91 -15.10 -16.45
CA GLY A 148 -0.60 -15.31 -15.86
C GLY A 148 -0.31 -14.37 -14.71
N THR A 149 0.94 -14.42 -14.26
CA THR A 149 1.39 -13.71 -13.06
C THR A 149 1.86 -12.31 -13.39
N PHE A 150 1.26 -11.34 -12.72
CA PHE A 150 1.61 -9.93 -12.74
C PHE A 150 2.45 -9.56 -11.52
N HIS A 151 3.11 -8.42 -11.65
CA HIS A 151 4.01 -7.91 -10.63
C HIS A 151 3.76 -6.42 -10.40
N PHE A 152 3.81 -6.00 -9.14
CA PHE A 152 3.80 -4.60 -8.74
C PHE A 152 4.91 -4.36 -7.72
N MET A 153 5.72 -3.32 -7.94
CA MET A 153 6.78 -2.92 -7.02
C MET A 153 6.55 -1.49 -6.55
N THR A 154 6.68 -1.25 -5.25
CA THR A 154 6.52 0.08 -4.66
C THR A 154 7.55 0.38 -3.58
N GLY A 155 8.03 1.62 -3.55
CA GLY A 155 8.84 2.15 -2.46
C GLY A 155 8.05 2.89 -1.38
N SER A 156 6.73 2.66 -1.33
CA SER A 156 5.82 3.36 -0.42
C SER A 156 6.11 3.01 1.05
N TRP A 157 6.47 4.03 1.84
CA TRP A 157 6.56 3.91 3.29
C TRP A 157 5.23 3.56 3.95
N MET A 158 4.10 3.97 3.35
CA MET A 158 2.77 3.63 3.88
C MET A 158 2.47 2.15 3.67
N MET A 159 2.80 1.61 2.49
CA MET A 159 2.68 0.18 2.23
C MET A 159 3.57 -0.61 3.19
N ALA A 160 4.83 -0.18 3.36
CA ALA A 160 5.77 -0.81 4.27
C ALA A 160 5.26 -0.86 5.73
N ALA A 161 4.57 0.20 6.18
CA ALA A 161 3.97 0.25 7.52
C ALA A 161 2.78 -0.71 7.71
N GLN A 162 2.11 -1.11 6.61
CA GLN A 162 0.93 -1.99 6.63
C GLN A 162 1.28 -3.46 6.38
N LEU A 163 2.56 -3.79 6.15
CA LEU A 163 2.98 -5.13 5.77
C LEU A 163 2.62 -6.19 6.80
N SER A 164 2.82 -5.95 8.09
CA SER A 164 2.51 -6.93 9.12
C SER A 164 1.02 -7.25 9.15
N GLU A 165 0.16 -6.23 9.06
CA GLU A 165 -1.29 -6.41 9.01
C GLU A 165 -1.72 -7.16 7.74
N LEU A 166 -1.11 -6.87 6.59
CA LEU A 166 -1.37 -7.58 5.35
C LEU A 166 -0.95 -9.04 5.44
N THR A 167 0.26 -9.33 5.92
CA THR A 167 0.76 -10.69 6.10
C THR A 167 -0.13 -11.48 7.05
N ASP A 168 -0.48 -10.93 8.22
CA ASP A 168 -1.41 -11.54 9.17
C ASP A 168 -2.79 -11.81 8.54
N ALA A 169 -3.25 -10.94 7.64
CA ALA A 169 -4.51 -11.13 6.92
C ALA A 169 -4.43 -12.26 5.90
N LEU A 170 -3.33 -12.36 5.16
CA LEU A 170 -3.09 -13.45 4.20
C LEU A 170 -2.92 -14.80 4.90
N GLU A 171 -2.18 -14.84 6.01
CA GLU A 171 -2.01 -16.04 6.84
C GLU A 171 -3.34 -16.56 7.40
N ARG A 172 -4.23 -15.65 7.84
CA ARG A 172 -5.57 -16.02 8.30
C ARG A 172 -6.45 -16.64 7.22
N VAL A 173 -6.22 -16.34 5.94
CA VAL A 173 -6.92 -17.00 4.84
C VAL A 173 -6.42 -18.44 4.66
N GLY A 174 -5.14 -18.69 4.90
CA GLY A 174 -4.57 -20.05 4.87
C GLY A 174 -4.41 -20.65 3.47
N GLY A 175 -4.33 -19.81 2.44
CA GLY A 175 -4.21 -20.19 1.03
C GLY A 175 -4.32 -18.98 0.10
N PRO A 176 -4.66 -19.19 -1.19
CA PRO A 176 -4.92 -18.09 -2.10
C PRO A 176 -5.98 -17.15 -1.54
N ALA A 177 -5.73 -15.84 -1.64
CA ALA A 177 -6.60 -14.80 -1.13
C ALA A 177 -7.04 -13.86 -2.24
N VAL A 178 -8.35 -13.60 -2.31
CA VAL A 178 -8.90 -12.54 -3.16
C VAL A 178 -8.67 -11.21 -2.44
N CYS A 179 -8.04 -10.28 -3.14
CA CYS A 179 -7.72 -8.96 -2.61
C CYS A 179 -8.10 -7.87 -3.61
N ASP A 180 -8.42 -6.69 -3.12
CA ASP A 180 -8.50 -5.49 -3.95
C ASP A 180 -7.17 -4.72 -3.85
N LEU A 181 -6.48 -4.54 -4.98
CA LEU A 181 -5.28 -3.72 -5.11
C LEU A 181 -5.67 -2.35 -5.69
N THR A 182 -5.64 -1.33 -4.84
CA THR A 182 -6.23 -0.01 -5.13
C THR A 182 -5.21 1.13 -5.03
N MET A 183 -5.30 2.10 -5.94
CA MET A 183 -4.62 3.38 -5.86
C MET A 183 -5.48 4.40 -5.12
N GLU A 184 -5.41 4.44 -3.79
CA GLU A 184 -6.21 5.37 -2.96
C GLU A 184 -5.68 6.81 -3.09
N LEU A 185 -6.58 7.75 -3.38
CA LEU A 185 -6.28 9.19 -3.38
C LEU A 185 -6.19 9.72 -1.95
N VAL A 186 -5.04 10.28 -1.61
CA VAL A 186 -4.79 10.99 -0.35
C VAL A 186 -4.78 12.48 -0.65
N VAL A 187 -5.65 13.24 0.01
CA VAL A 187 -5.71 14.71 -0.07
C VAL A 187 -5.62 15.27 1.34
N TYR A 188 -4.67 16.18 1.58
CA TYR A 188 -4.56 16.89 2.86
C TYR A 188 -3.85 18.22 2.68
N THR A 189 -4.05 19.12 3.65
CA THR A 189 -3.35 20.40 3.72
C THR A 189 -2.18 20.27 4.68
N THR A 190 -0.99 20.63 4.20
CA THR A 190 0.21 20.68 5.05
C THR A 190 0.12 21.82 6.06
N LYS A 191 0.94 21.77 7.11
CA LYS A 191 1.05 22.84 8.12
C LYS A 191 1.39 24.22 7.53
N SER A 192 2.05 24.26 6.37
CA SER A 192 2.34 25.50 5.64
C SER A 192 1.18 25.99 4.76
N GLY A 193 -0.01 25.42 4.90
CA GLY A 193 -1.19 25.74 4.10
C GLY A 193 -1.18 25.20 2.67
N ARG A 194 -0.15 24.43 2.28
CA ARG A 194 -0.07 23.86 0.92
C ARG A 194 -0.93 22.61 0.83
N GLY A 195 -1.88 22.60 -0.10
CA GLY A 195 -2.62 21.40 -0.48
C GLY A 195 -1.70 20.36 -1.10
N VAL A 196 -1.81 19.12 -0.67
CA VAL A 196 -1.06 17.97 -1.19
C VAL A 196 -2.07 16.91 -1.58
N CYS A 197 -1.96 16.44 -2.81
CA CYS A 197 -2.67 15.27 -3.30
C CYS A 197 -1.67 14.26 -3.88
N TYR A 198 -1.78 13.00 -3.48
CA TYR A 198 -1.03 11.90 -4.09
C TYR A 198 -1.82 10.61 -3.99
N ARG A 199 -1.45 9.60 -4.76
CA ARG A 199 -2.05 8.26 -4.67
C ARG A 199 -1.08 7.29 -4.01
N LYS A 200 -1.61 6.41 -3.16
CA LYS A 200 -0.87 5.33 -2.49
C LYS A 200 -1.46 3.98 -2.88
N PRO A 201 -0.64 2.91 -2.97
CA PRO A 201 -1.18 1.57 -3.09
C PRO A 201 -1.77 1.11 -1.76
N VAL A 202 -2.91 0.43 -1.82
CA VAL A 202 -3.54 -0.26 -0.68
C VAL A 202 -3.97 -1.64 -1.15
N VAL A 203 -3.72 -2.64 -0.32
CA VAL A 203 -4.19 -4.01 -0.52
C VAL A 203 -5.22 -4.32 0.56
N THR A 204 -6.43 -4.70 0.15
CA THR A 204 -7.50 -5.11 1.05
C THR A 204 -7.80 -6.59 0.83
N VAL A 205 -7.57 -7.41 1.85
CA VAL A 205 -7.87 -8.86 1.81
C VAL A 205 -9.37 -9.07 2.01
N LEU A 206 -10.02 -9.71 1.04
CA LEU A 206 -11.47 -9.98 1.07
C LEU A 206 -11.78 -11.38 1.62
N GLY A 207 -10.89 -12.35 1.40
CA GLY A 207 -11.04 -13.73 1.87
C GLY A 207 -10.56 -14.78 0.88
N SER A 208 -10.95 -16.03 1.09
CA SER A 208 -10.70 -17.12 0.14
C SER A 208 -11.53 -16.97 -1.14
N PRO A 209 -11.01 -17.39 -2.32
CA PRO A 209 -11.76 -17.46 -3.58
C PRO A 209 -13.12 -18.16 -3.47
N ASP A 210 -13.27 -19.12 -2.56
CA ASP A 210 -14.52 -19.86 -2.38
C ASP A 210 -15.62 -19.04 -1.70
N ASN A 211 -15.24 -18.00 -0.95
CA ASN A 211 -16.15 -17.23 -0.09
C ASN A 211 -16.42 -15.81 -0.61
N VAL A 212 -15.63 -15.34 -1.58
CA VAL A 212 -15.72 -13.97 -2.10
C VAL A 212 -16.55 -13.97 -3.37
N ALA A 213 -17.60 -13.14 -3.40
CA ALA A 213 -18.42 -12.98 -4.58
C ALA A 213 -17.59 -12.50 -5.79
N PRO A 214 -17.86 -13.00 -7.01
CA PRO A 214 -17.22 -12.52 -8.22
C PRO A 214 -17.35 -11.01 -8.34
N GLU A 215 -16.33 -10.36 -8.90
CA GLU A 215 -16.41 -8.93 -9.18
C GLU A 215 -17.56 -8.68 -10.18
N PRO A 216 -18.48 -7.74 -9.88
CA PRO A 216 -19.52 -7.38 -10.84
C PRO A 216 -18.86 -6.86 -12.14
N PRO A 217 -19.42 -7.18 -13.31
CA PRO A 217 -18.86 -6.72 -14.58
C PRO A 217 -18.79 -5.19 -14.62
N PRO A 218 -17.84 -4.61 -15.37
CA PRO A 218 -17.78 -3.17 -15.58
C PRO A 218 -19.16 -2.66 -15.99
N SER A 219 -19.80 -1.88 -15.12
CA SER A 219 -20.99 -1.14 -15.50
C SER A 219 -20.54 -0.12 -16.52
N ALA A 220 -21.09 -0.21 -17.73
CA ALA A 220 -20.86 0.78 -18.77
C ALA A 220 -21.17 2.17 -18.19
N THR A 221 -20.19 3.06 -18.19
CA THR A 221 -20.40 4.46 -17.82
C THR A 221 -21.53 5.01 -18.70
N PRO A 222 -22.58 5.63 -18.14
CA PRO A 222 -23.58 6.29 -18.95
C PRO A 222 -22.90 7.41 -19.74
N ALA A 223 -23.05 7.37 -21.06
CA ALA A 223 -22.50 8.38 -21.95
C ALA A 223 -22.91 9.78 -21.47
N PRO A 224 -21.98 10.77 -21.44
CA PRO A 224 -22.35 12.13 -21.13
C PRO A 224 -23.37 12.60 -22.16
N THR A 225 -24.52 13.04 -21.67
CA THR A 225 -25.60 13.58 -22.49
C THR A 225 -25.07 14.77 -23.28
N PRO A 226 -25.25 14.81 -24.62
CA PRO A 226 -24.74 15.92 -25.41
C PRO A 226 -25.51 17.19 -25.05
N VAL A 227 -24.81 18.18 -24.52
CA VAL A 227 -25.34 19.53 -24.31
C VAL A 227 -25.59 20.15 -25.70
N PRO A 228 -26.79 20.67 -26.01
CA PRO A 228 -27.05 21.27 -27.31
C PRO A 228 -26.23 22.55 -27.48
N SER A 229 -25.50 22.63 -28.59
CA SER A 229 -24.81 23.86 -29.00
C SER A 229 -25.82 24.87 -29.53
N ALA A 230 -25.93 26.03 -28.89
CA ALA A 230 -26.74 27.15 -29.37
C ALA A 230 -25.88 28.10 -30.23
N HIS A 231 -26.22 28.23 -31.51
CA HIS A 231 -25.73 29.30 -32.37
C HIS A 231 -26.62 30.56 -32.27
N ARG A 232 -25.94 31.70 -32.02
CA ARG A 232 -26.16 33.10 -32.46
C ARG A 232 -27.59 33.69 -32.52
N HIS A 233 -27.81 34.80 -31.81
CA HIS A 233 -27.85 36.16 -32.39
C HIS A 233 -27.93 37.23 -31.28
N GLY A 234 -27.27 38.38 -31.49
CA GLY A 234 -27.05 39.39 -30.47
C GLY A 234 -28.20 40.37 -30.26
N THR A 235 -28.25 40.98 -29.06
CA THR A 235 -28.74 42.34 -28.78
C THR A 235 -28.15 42.83 -27.43
N ARG A 236 -27.94 44.14 -27.32
CA ARG A 236 -27.21 44.95 -26.30
C ARG A 236 -27.82 44.86 -24.86
N PRO A 237 -27.09 45.19 -23.76
CA PRO A 237 -27.39 44.71 -22.41
C PRO A 237 -28.18 45.71 -21.53
N ALA A 238 -28.79 45.18 -20.47
CA ALA A 238 -29.37 45.88 -19.33
C ALA A 238 -29.11 45.06 -18.04
N PRO A 239 -29.13 45.66 -16.84
CA PRO A 239 -28.18 45.38 -15.77
C PRO A 239 -28.51 44.18 -14.87
N GLU A 240 -27.45 43.68 -14.23
CA GLU A 240 -27.37 42.58 -13.27
C GLU A 240 -28.44 42.62 -12.15
N PRO A 241 -29.01 41.46 -11.80
CA PRO A 241 -29.42 41.15 -10.44
C PRO A 241 -28.38 40.24 -9.76
N GLU A 242 -28.14 40.53 -8.49
CA GLU A 242 -27.17 39.92 -7.57
C GLU A 242 -27.17 38.38 -7.56
N PRO A 243 -26.00 37.73 -7.39
CA PRO A 243 -25.95 36.29 -7.21
C PRO A 243 -26.35 35.90 -5.78
N THR A 244 -27.53 35.28 -5.64
CA THR A 244 -27.86 34.46 -4.47
C THR A 244 -26.88 33.28 -4.37
N THR A 245 -26.03 33.33 -3.35
CA THR A 245 -25.14 32.25 -2.91
C THR A 245 -25.95 31.00 -2.53
N PRO A 246 -25.68 29.81 -3.10
CA PRO A 246 -26.17 28.56 -2.54
C PRO A 246 -25.32 28.21 -1.30
N SER A 247 -25.97 28.10 -0.15
CA SER A 247 -25.35 27.66 1.11
C SER A 247 -24.78 26.23 0.98
N ALA A 248 -23.51 26.07 1.31
CA ALA A 248 -22.89 24.76 1.55
C ALA A 248 -23.39 24.17 2.89
N PRO A 249 -23.55 22.84 3.01
CA PRO A 249 -23.84 22.22 4.29
C PRO A 249 -22.61 22.27 5.20
N ASP A 250 -22.75 23.05 6.27
CA ASP A 250 -21.84 23.18 7.39
C ASP A 250 -21.97 21.96 8.31
N SER A 251 -20.86 21.29 8.64
CA SER A 251 -20.73 20.37 9.78
C SER A 251 -19.27 20.03 10.05
N SER A 252 -18.43 21.05 10.30
CA SER A 252 -17.17 20.83 11.03
C SER A 252 -17.42 21.05 12.52
N ARG A 253 -17.74 19.98 13.27
CA ARG A 253 -17.80 20.07 14.73
C ARG A 253 -16.38 20.25 15.27
N LEU A 254 -16.03 21.48 15.60
CA LEU A 254 -14.79 21.81 16.29
C LEU A 254 -14.92 21.44 17.77
N VAL A 255 -14.01 20.59 18.24
CA VAL A 255 -13.90 20.24 19.67
C VAL A 255 -12.73 21.04 20.24
N SER A 256 -13.01 21.89 21.22
CA SER A 256 -11.97 22.62 21.95
C SER A 256 -11.33 21.70 22.98
N VAL A 257 -10.00 21.58 22.93
CA VAL A 257 -9.22 20.80 23.90
C VAL A 257 -8.31 21.75 24.67
N ASP A 258 -8.24 21.58 25.99
CA ASP A 258 -7.43 22.41 26.88
C ASP A 258 -5.94 22.35 26.49
N ALA A 259 -5.35 23.52 26.24
CA ALA A 259 -3.98 23.64 25.76
C ALA A 259 -2.91 23.24 26.80
N ILE A 260 -3.23 23.30 28.09
CA ILE A 260 -2.33 22.87 29.17
C ILE A 260 -2.29 21.34 29.23
N LEU A 261 -3.46 20.69 29.13
CA LEU A 261 -3.55 19.23 29.03
C LEU A 261 -2.82 18.71 27.79
N LEU A 262 -3.00 19.37 26.65
CA LEU A 262 -2.30 18.98 25.42
C LEU A 262 -0.78 19.10 25.54
N ARG A 263 -0.28 20.19 26.13
CA ARG A 263 1.15 20.41 26.28
C ARG A 263 1.79 19.40 27.25
N ARG A 264 1.08 18.99 28.30
CA ARG A 264 1.52 17.91 29.20
C ARG A 264 1.53 16.56 28.51
N ALA A 265 0.46 16.23 27.76
CA ALA A 265 0.41 15.01 26.97
C ALA A 265 1.54 14.96 25.93
N ALA A 266 1.88 16.10 25.31
CA ALA A 266 2.96 16.19 24.34
C ALA A 266 4.32 15.83 24.96
N GLN A 267 4.59 16.31 26.18
CA GLN A 267 5.81 15.99 26.91
C GLN A 267 5.91 14.51 27.29
N VAL A 268 4.79 13.90 27.73
CA VAL A 268 4.75 12.49 28.11
C VAL A 268 4.92 11.57 26.91
N LEU A 269 4.29 11.92 25.78
CA LEU A 269 4.30 11.11 24.56
C LEU A 269 5.47 11.45 23.62
N GLY A 270 6.33 12.41 23.99
CA GLY A 270 7.48 12.82 23.17
C GLY A 270 7.09 13.39 21.80
N THR A 271 5.92 14.01 21.70
CA THR A 271 5.37 14.51 20.42
C THR A 271 5.65 16.00 20.23
N GLY A 272 5.85 16.42 18.97
CA GLY A 272 6.30 17.76 18.62
C GLY A 272 5.17 18.75 18.33
N ASP A 273 3.93 18.28 18.17
CA ASP A 273 2.78 19.14 17.95
C ASP A 273 1.46 18.56 18.46
N HIS A 274 0.47 19.44 18.58
CA HIS A 274 -0.83 19.14 19.16
C HIS A 274 -1.63 18.04 18.46
N GLN A 275 -1.52 17.94 17.12
CA GLN A 275 -2.23 16.92 16.37
C GLN A 275 -1.55 15.56 16.54
N GLU A 276 -0.22 15.55 16.53
CA GLU A 276 0.59 14.36 16.83
C GLU A 276 0.33 13.86 18.25
N THR A 277 0.22 14.77 19.23
CA THR A 277 -0.14 14.43 20.61
C THR A 277 -1.53 13.79 20.70
N VAL A 278 -2.54 14.34 20.00
CA VAL A 278 -3.91 13.80 20.02
C VAL A 278 -3.97 12.46 19.31
N ILE A 279 -3.30 12.31 18.15
CA ILE A 279 -3.22 11.04 17.43
C ILE A 279 -2.51 10.00 18.28
N ALA A 280 -1.35 10.32 18.86
CA ALA A 280 -0.61 9.40 19.72
C ALA A 280 -1.42 9.01 20.97
N ALA A 281 -2.11 9.96 21.61
CA ALA A 281 -2.96 9.69 22.76
C ALA A 281 -4.15 8.79 22.39
N LEU A 282 -4.81 9.04 21.25
CA LEU A 282 -5.90 8.18 20.76
C LEU A 282 -5.39 6.81 20.32
N SER A 283 -4.20 6.74 19.71
CA SER A 283 -3.54 5.49 19.36
C SER A 283 -3.19 4.67 20.60
N GLU A 284 -2.72 5.26 21.69
CA GLU A 284 -2.51 4.57 22.97
C GLU A 284 -3.83 4.08 23.58
N ILE A 285 -4.91 4.86 23.49
CA ILE A 285 -6.24 4.44 23.97
C ILE A 285 -6.80 3.28 23.16
N VAL A 286 -6.56 3.25 21.85
CA VAL A 286 -6.99 2.17 20.94
C VAL A 286 -6.05 0.96 21.01
N ALA A 287 -4.76 1.18 21.25
CA ALA A 287 -3.75 0.13 21.39
C ALA A 287 -3.80 -0.54 22.76
N GLY A 288 -4.19 0.16 23.82
CA GLY A 288 -4.26 -0.37 25.19
C GLY A 288 -5.05 -1.67 25.32
N PRO A 289 -6.27 -1.77 24.76
CA PRO A 289 -7.04 -3.03 24.74
C PRO A 289 -6.38 -4.14 23.90
N ARG A 290 -5.72 -3.76 22.79
CA ARG A 290 -5.09 -4.70 21.85
C ARG A 290 -3.78 -5.28 22.40
N GLN A 291 -2.93 -4.42 22.98
CA GLN A 291 -1.73 -4.82 23.72
C GLN A 291 -2.05 -5.57 25.01
N ALA A 292 -3.13 -5.21 25.73
CA ALA A 292 -3.55 -5.97 26.91
C ALA A 292 -4.03 -7.39 26.54
N ALA A 293 -4.74 -7.54 25.42
CA ALA A 293 -5.14 -8.85 24.90
C ALA A 293 -3.93 -9.68 24.46
N GLU A 294 -2.93 -9.04 23.84
CA GLU A 294 -1.70 -9.71 23.40
C GLU A 294 -0.81 -10.12 24.57
N LEU A 295 -0.65 -9.27 25.60
CA LEU A 295 0.02 -9.62 26.85
C LEU A 295 -0.70 -10.74 27.61
N ALA A 296 -2.04 -10.76 27.59
CA ALA A 296 -2.82 -11.86 28.18
C ALA A 296 -2.58 -13.18 27.42
N ARG A 297 -2.54 -13.14 26.09
CA ARG A 297 -2.23 -14.30 25.24
C ARG A 297 -0.81 -14.83 25.48
N LEU A 298 0.18 -13.94 25.55
CA LEU A 298 1.56 -14.30 25.84
C LEU A 298 1.71 -14.92 27.24
N ARG A 299 1.00 -14.38 28.25
CA ARG A 299 0.96 -14.98 29.60
C ARG A 299 0.35 -16.38 29.61
N ASP A 300 -0.72 -16.62 28.86
CA ASP A 300 -1.31 -17.97 28.72
C ASP A 300 -0.33 -18.95 28.06
N GLN A 301 0.36 -18.53 27.00
CA GLN A 301 1.36 -19.35 26.30
C GLN A 301 2.54 -19.70 27.21
N VAL A 302 3.07 -18.73 27.97
CA VAL A 302 4.14 -18.98 28.94
C VAL A 302 3.67 -19.94 30.04
N GLY A 303 2.42 -19.81 30.51
CA GLY A 303 1.83 -20.74 31.48
C GLY A 303 1.75 -22.18 30.96
N ARG A 304 1.35 -22.37 29.69
CA ARG A 304 1.32 -23.70 29.05
C ARG A 304 2.71 -24.31 28.93
N ILE A 305 3.70 -23.51 28.52
CA ILE A 305 5.09 -23.96 28.41
C ILE A 305 5.62 -24.41 29.78
N ALA A 306 5.34 -23.64 30.83
CA ALA A 306 5.73 -23.99 32.20
C ALA A 306 5.08 -25.31 32.66
N ALA A 307 3.79 -25.50 32.39
CA ALA A 307 3.08 -26.73 32.75
C ALA A 307 3.63 -27.98 32.01
N ILE A 308 3.96 -27.83 30.72
CA ILE A 308 4.60 -28.90 29.93
C ILE A 308 5.99 -29.24 30.49
N ALA A 309 6.79 -28.21 30.82
CA ALA A 309 8.10 -28.40 31.42
C ALA A 309 8.01 -29.12 32.77
N GLU A 310 7.03 -28.76 33.62
CA GLU A 310 6.83 -29.40 34.92
C GLU A 310 6.38 -30.87 34.78
N GLN A 311 5.49 -31.18 33.84
CA GLN A 311 5.09 -32.55 33.54
C GLN A 311 6.26 -33.40 33.03
N ALA A 312 7.12 -32.85 32.17
CA ALA A 312 8.30 -33.53 31.67
C ALA A 312 9.32 -33.83 32.79
N LEU A 313 9.47 -32.92 33.75
CA LEU A 313 10.34 -33.10 34.91
C LEU A 313 9.78 -34.15 35.89
N ARG A 314 8.46 -34.16 36.13
CA ARG A 314 7.82 -35.17 36.99
C ARG A 314 7.85 -36.57 36.35
N GLY A 315 7.63 -36.68 35.04
CA GLY A 315 7.70 -37.95 34.31
C GLY A 315 9.08 -38.60 34.34
N ARG A 316 10.15 -37.80 34.36
CA ARG A 316 11.53 -38.29 34.51
C ARG A 316 11.84 -38.88 35.89
N ASN A 317 11.21 -38.36 36.94
CA ASN A 317 11.43 -38.85 38.30
C ASN A 317 10.65 -40.14 38.61
N SER A 318 9.56 -40.41 37.88
CA SER A 318 8.77 -41.65 38.03
C SER A 318 9.35 -42.86 37.29
N SER A 319 10.38 -42.69 36.46
CA SER A 319 11.07 -43.79 35.77
C SER A 319 12.36 -44.25 36.47
N LEU A 320 12.65 -43.73 37.67
CA LEU A 320 13.87 -44.00 38.46
C LEU A 320 13.61 -44.75 39.78
N THR A 321 12.41 -45.26 39.99
CA THR A 321 12.02 -46.14 41.10
C THR A 321 11.44 -47.43 40.57
#